data_AF-A0A0B8Q8D9-F1
#
_entry.id   AF-A0A0B8Q8D9-F1
#
_cell.length_a   1.000
_cell.length_b   1.000
_cell.length_c   1.000
_cell.angle_alpha   90.00
_cell.angle_beta   90.00
_cell.angle_gamma   90.00
#
_symmetry.space_group_name_H-M   'P 1'
#
loop_
_entity.id
_entity.type
_entity.pdbx_description
1 polymer ?
#
loop_
_entity_poly.entity_id
_entity_poly.type
_entity_poly.pdbx_seq_one_letter_code
_entity_poly.pdbx_strand_id
1 'polypeptide(L)'
;MYDNPKPSLQQARSILDEIIKALRVFQRADMVHRDLKPENIMITPSGEVKIIDFGAVKVKGLEEISPESQDTVPLGAVNYIAPEYLNTGKANLVSDLFSVAVIGYEMLTGELPYKPTTNQNLNAARHTKWVCRSLSDYRDDIPTC
;
A
#
# COMPACT_ATOMS: atom_id res chain seq x y z
N MET A 1 -5.53 -12.06 4.71
CA MET A 1 -5.43 -11.93 6.19
C MET A 1 -6.42 -12.82 6.91
N TYR A 2 -7.65 -12.92 6.45
CA TYR A 2 -8.65 -13.84 7.02
C TYR A 2 -8.32 -15.32 6.78
N ASP A 3 -7.78 -15.65 5.61
CA ASP A 3 -7.46 -17.05 5.25
C ASP A 3 -6.18 -17.59 5.93
N ASN A 4 -5.26 -16.68 6.26
CA ASN A 4 -4.04 -16.98 7.00
C ASN A 4 -3.70 -15.80 7.93
N PRO A 5 -4.26 -15.76 9.15
CA PRO A 5 -4.16 -14.61 10.05
C PRO A 5 -2.81 -14.47 10.76
N LYS A 6 -1.95 -15.51 10.69
CA LYS A 6 -0.62 -15.51 11.30
C LYS A 6 0.39 -16.15 10.36
N PRO A 7 0.72 -15.51 9.22
CA PRO A 7 1.73 -16.04 8.31
C PRO A 7 3.08 -16.11 9.00
N SER A 8 3.93 -17.08 8.66
CA SER A 8 5.32 -17.06 9.11
C SER A 8 6.06 -15.84 8.57
N LEU A 9 7.12 -15.38 9.26
CA LEU A 9 7.96 -14.28 8.77
C LEU A 9 8.54 -14.57 7.38
N GLN A 10 8.88 -15.83 7.12
CA GLN A 10 9.36 -16.26 5.82
C GLN A 10 8.30 -16.08 4.73
N GLN A 11 7.05 -16.47 4.99
CA GLN A 11 5.96 -16.31 4.03
C GLN A 11 5.66 -14.83 3.77
N ALA A 12 5.56 -14.02 4.83
CA ALA A 12 5.32 -12.58 4.70
C ALA A 12 6.45 -11.91 3.88
N ARG A 13 7.71 -12.25 4.17
CA ARG A 13 8.86 -11.77 3.43
C ARG A 13 8.82 -12.17 1.95
N SER A 14 8.49 -13.44 1.66
CA SER A 14 8.38 -13.92 0.28
C SER A 14 7.29 -13.18 -0.50
N ILE A 15 6.13 -12.94 0.10
CA ILE A 15 5.03 -12.19 -0.53
C ILE A 15 5.45 -10.75 -0.79
N LEU A 16 6.04 -10.08 0.20
CA LEU A 16 6.52 -8.70 0.06
C LEU A 16 7.60 -8.57 -1.02
N ASP A 17 8.52 -9.53 -1.13
CA ASP A 17 9.55 -9.55 -2.18
C ASP A 17 8.93 -9.61 -3.58
N GLU A 18 7.91 -10.44 -3.79
CA GLU A 18 7.20 -10.52 -5.07
C GLU A 18 6.41 -9.23 -5.39
N ILE A 19 5.77 -8.61 -4.39
CA ILE A 19 5.10 -7.31 -4.58
C ILE A 19 6.11 -6.24 -4.98
N ILE A 20 7.28 -6.21 -4.34
CA ILE A 20 8.36 -5.25 -4.66
C ILE A 20 8.89 -5.51 -6.07
N LYS A 21 9.03 -6.77 -6.50
CA LYS A 21 9.41 -7.11 -7.88
C LYS A 21 8.38 -6.58 -8.88
N ALA A 22 7.10 -6.72 -8.61
CA ALA A 22 6.04 -6.15 -9.45
C ALA A 22 6.13 -4.62 -9.48
N LEU A 23 6.33 -3.94 -8.34
CA LEU A 23 6.52 -2.49 -8.30
C LEU A 23 7.75 -2.00 -9.09
N ARG A 24 8.83 -2.80 -9.16
CA ARG A 24 9.96 -2.48 -10.04
C ARG A 24 9.57 -2.51 -11.52
N VAL A 25 8.62 -3.34 -11.92
CA VAL A 25 8.07 -3.31 -13.28
C VAL A 25 7.29 -2.02 -13.52
N PHE A 26 6.42 -1.63 -12.57
CA PHE A 26 5.70 -0.34 -12.62
C PHE A 26 6.67 0.84 -12.75
N GLN A 27 7.72 0.86 -11.93
CA GLN A 27 8.75 1.88 -11.99
C GLN A 27 9.39 1.98 -13.38
N ARG A 28 9.76 0.86 -14.00
CA ARG A 28 10.41 0.84 -15.33
C ARG A 28 9.45 1.24 -16.46
N ALA A 29 8.15 1.09 -16.24
CA ALA A 29 7.12 1.50 -17.17
C ALA A 29 6.60 2.93 -16.91
N ASP A 30 7.21 3.66 -15.97
CA ASP A 30 6.74 4.97 -15.49
C ASP A 30 5.26 4.95 -15.05
N MET A 31 4.86 3.85 -14.41
CA MET A 31 3.52 3.61 -13.89
C MET A 31 3.48 3.78 -12.37
N VAL A 32 2.35 4.28 -11.87
CA VAL A 32 2.02 4.37 -10.43
C VAL A 32 0.66 3.74 -10.23
N HIS A 33 0.52 2.80 -9.29
CA HIS A 33 -0.72 2.06 -9.10
C HIS A 33 -1.80 2.86 -8.40
N ARG A 34 -1.46 3.63 -7.36
CA ARG A 34 -2.35 4.53 -6.60
C ARG A 34 -3.46 3.88 -5.77
N ASP A 35 -3.65 2.56 -5.82
CA ASP A 35 -4.66 1.84 -5.03
C ASP A 35 -4.16 0.44 -4.62
N LEU A 36 -2.95 0.37 -4.07
CA LEU A 36 -2.44 -0.88 -3.50
C LEU A 36 -3.06 -1.12 -2.13
N LYS A 37 -3.69 -2.28 -1.99
CA LYS A 37 -4.35 -2.78 -0.80
C LYS A 37 -4.40 -4.31 -0.86
N PRO A 38 -4.62 -5.02 0.26
CA PRO A 38 -4.64 -6.49 0.27
C PRO A 38 -5.62 -7.09 -0.75
N GLU A 39 -6.76 -6.45 -1.00
CA GLU A 39 -7.77 -6.91 -1.96
C GLU A 39 -7.28 -6.91 -3.41
N ASN A 40 -6.29 -6.05 -3.72
CA ASN A 40 -5.70 -5.93 -5.05
C ASN A 40 -4.45 -6.80 -5.23
N ILE A 41 -4.17 -7.71 -4.28
CA ILE A 41 -3.02 -8.62 -4.30
C ILE A 41 -3.54 -10.05 -4.23
N MET A 42 -3.45 -10.78 -5.33
CA MET A 42 -3.82 -12.18 -5.41
C MET A 42 -2.61 -13.08 -5.20
N ILE A 43 -2.79 -14.18 -4.47
CA ILE A 43 -1.83 -15.27 -4.35
C ILE A 43 -2.40 -16.47 -5.09
N THR A 44 -1.68 -16.99 -6.08
CA THR A 44 -2.11 -18.16 -6.84
C THR A 44 -1.96 -19.44 -6.00
N PRO A 45 -2.59 -20.56 -6.40
CA PRO A 45 -2.33 -21.86 -5.76
C PRO A 45 -0.87 -22.31 -5.83
N SER A 46 -0.10 -21.82 -6.81
CA SER A 46 1.35 -22.05 -6.93
C SER A 46 2.18 -21.12 -6.03
N GLY A 47 1.57 -20.21 -5.28
CA GLY A 47 2.24 -19.27 -4.38
C GLY A 47 2.80 -18.02 -5.06
N GLU A 48 2.44 -17.76 -6.32
CA GLU A 48 2.84 -16.55 -7.03
C GLU A 48 1.96 -15.37 -6.64
N VAL A 49 2.56 -14.19 -6.54
CA VAL A 49 1.82 -12.94 -6.30
C VAL A 49 1.45 -12.28 -7.62
N LYS A 50 0.19 -11.85 -7.75
CA LYS A 50 -0.31 -11.07 -8.87
C LYS A 50 -1.00 -9.82 -8.35
N ILE A 51 -0.58 -8.66 -8.85
CA ILE A 51 -1.27 -7.39 -8.62
C ILE A 51 -2.42 -7.30 -9.62
N ILE A 52 -3.61 -6.94 -9.13
CA ILE A 52 -4.83 -6.79 -9.91
C ILE A 52 -5.40 -5.38 -9.76
N ASP A 53 -6.45 -5.08 -10.54
CA ASP A 53 -7.16 -3.80 -10.56
C ASP A 53 -6.29 -2.59 -10.95
N PHE A 54 -6.13 -2.43 -12.27
CA PHE A 54 -5.36 -1.35 -12.86
C PHE A 54 -6.20 -0.07 -13.09
N GLY A 55 -7.45 -0.01 -12.56
CA GLY A 55 -8.37 1.10 -12.83
C GLY A 55 -7.90 2.45 -12.31
N ALA A 56 -7.10 2.45 -11.25
CA ALA A 56 -6.49 3.65 -10.69
C ALA A 56 -5.07 3.92 -11.22
N VAL A 57 -4.53 3.09 -12.11
CA VAL A 57 -3.12 3.21 -12.52
C VAL A 57 -2.90 4.45 -13.37
N LYS A 58 -1.75 5.09 -13.17
CA LYS A 58 -1.32 6.26 -13.92
C LYS A 58 -0.02 6.00 -14.63
N VAL A 59 0.10 6.48 -15.87
CA VAL A 59 1.33 6.41 -16.68
C VAL A 59 1.84 7.83 -16.88
N LYS A 60 3.04 8.16 -16.40
CA LYS A 60 3.56 9.53 -16.46
C LYS A 60 3.68 10.07 -17.89
N GLY A 61 4.06 9.21 -18.85
CA GLY A 61 4.17 9.61 -20.25
C GLY A 61 2.85 10.03 -20.91
N LEU A 62 1.70 9.69 -20.32
CA LEU A 62 0.39 10.15 -20.80
C LEU A 62 -0.04 11.48 -20.16
N GLU A 63 0.60 11.92 -19.07
CA GLU A 63 0.29 13.18 -18.38
C GLU A 63 0.76 14.41 -19.15
N GLU A 64 1.81 14.29 -19.97
CA GLU A 64 2.30 15.41 -20.80
C GLU A 64 1.25 15.88 -21.82
N ILE A 65 0.26 15.05 -22.12
CA ILE A 65 -0.79 15.29 -23.11
C ILE A 65 -2.02 15.98 -22.46
N SER A 66 -2.23 15.79 -21.16
CA SER A 66 -3.36 16.36 -20.39
C SER A 66 -2.92 16.74 -18.97
N PRO A 67 -2.61 18.02 -18.70
CA PRO A 67 -2.00 18.48 -17.44
C PRO A 67 -2.95 18.54 -16.23
N GLU A 68 -4.15 17.94 -16.30
CA GLU A 68 -5.06 17.79 -15.15
C GLU A 68 -4.60 16.65 -14.19
N SER A 69 -3.30 16.52 -13.99
CA SER A 69 -2.65 15.38 -13.32
C SER A 69 -2.72 15.43 -11.78
N GLN A 70 -3.54 16.29 -11.18
CA GLN A 70 -3.83 16.27 -9.74
C GLN A 70 -5.22 15.71 -9.48
N ASP A 71 -5.28 14.60 -8.75
CA ASP A 71 -6.56 14.07 -8.30
C ASP A 71 -7.11 15.02 -7.23
N THR A 72 -8.27 15.64 -7.48
CA THR A 72 -8.97 16.49 -6.51
C THR A 72 -9.36 15.71 -5.25
N VAL A 73 -9.60 14.41 -5.43
CA VAL A 73 -9.86 13.42 -4.39
C VAL A 73 -8.91 12.24 -4.64
N PRO A 74 -7.93 11.98 -3.75
CA PRO A 74 -7.08 10.81 -3.83
C PRO A 74 -7.91 9.54 -4.02
N LEU A 75 -7.53 8.75 -5.04
CA LEU A 75 -8.10 7.44 -5.30
C LEU A 75 -7.55 6.41 -4.31
N GLY A 76 -8.38 5.42 -3.98
CA GLY A 76 -7.99 4.23 -3.23
C GLY A 76 -8.47 4.16 -1.77
N ALA A 77 -8.09 3.10 -1.09
CA ALA A 77 -8.50 2.85 0.29
C ALA A 77 -7.70 3.72 1.29
N VAL A 78 -8.39 4.66 1.97
CA VAL A 78 -7.80 5.71 2.83
C VAL A 78 -6.71 5.22 3.81
N ASN A 79 -6.84 4.00 4.33
CA ASN A 79 -5.87 3.43 5.28
C ASN A 79 -4.51 3.08 4.67
N TYR A 80 -4.41 2.97 3.35
CA TYR A 80 -3.18 2.61 2.61
C TYR A 80 -2.60 3.78 1.82
N ILE A 81 -3.28 4.94 1.81
CA ILE A 81 -2.84 6.10 1.05
C ILE A 81 -1.69 6.81 1.77
N ALA A 82 -0.63 7.09 1.03
CA ALA A 82 0.53 7.81 1.53
C ALA A 82 0.19 9.27 1.89
N PRO A 83 0.82 9.84 2.94
CA PRO A 83 0.50 11.18 3.42
C PRO A 83 0.75 12.28 2.37
N GLU A 84 1.78 12.14 1.54
CA GLU A 84 2.06 13.08 0.45
C GLU A 84 0.99 13.04 -0.64
N TYR A 85 0.44 11.87 -0.95
CA TYR A 85 -0.65 11.73 -1.92
C TYR A 85 -1.95 12.31 -1.35
N LEU A 86 -2.25 12.05 -0.07
CA LEU A 86 -3.37 12.68 0.63
C LEU A 86 -3.29 14.20 0.55
N ASN A 87 -2.11 14.79 0.82
CA ASN A 87 -1.95 16.24 0.91
C ASN A 87 -1.91 16.94 -0.46
N THR A 88 -1.27 16.33 -1.45
CA THR A 88 -0.96 17.00 -2.72
C THR A 88 -1.79 16.53 -3.91
N GLY A 89 -2.52 15.41 -3.77
CA GLY A 89 -3.19 14.74 -4.88
C GLY A 89 -2.22 14.14 -5.91
N LYS A 90 -0.91 14.09 -5.60
CA LYS A 90 0.14 13.55 -6.47
C LYS A 90 0.73 12.27 -5.86
N ALA A 91 0.36 11.14 -6.43
CA ALA A 91 0.99 9.87 -6.12
C ALA A 91 2.27 9.67 -6.95
N ASN A 92 3.26 9.02 -6.37
CA ASN A 92 4.45 8.56 -7.07
C ASN A 92 4.83 7.14 -6.58
N LEU A 93 5.95 6.61 -7.04
CA LEU A 93 6.40 5.26 -6.66
C LEU A 93 6.60 5.09 -5.15
N VAL A 94 7.03 6.14 -4.44
CA VAL A 94 7.18 6.13 -2.98
C VAL A 94 5.82 6.04 -2.30
N SER A 95 4.77 6.59 -2.91
CA SER A 95 3.40 6.46 -2.43
C SER A 95 2.91 5.00 -2.51
N ASP A 96 3.19 4.31 -3.62
CA ASP A 96 2.90 2.86 -3.72
C ASP A 96 3.73 2.05 -2.71
N LEU A 97 4.99 2.42 -2.49
CA LEU A 97 5.85 1.76 -1.50
C LEU A 97 5.32 1.93 -0.07
N PHE A 98 4.75 3.10 0.24
CA PHE A 98 4.06 3.32 1.52
C PHE A 98 2.89 2.36 1.67
N SER A 99 2.04 2.20 0.65
CA SER A 99 0.93 1.25 0.68
C SER A 99 1.41 -0.19 0.91
N VAL A 100 2.52 -0.60 0.28
CA VAL A 100 3.15 -1.91 0.52
C VAL A 100 3.67 -2.05 1.95
N ALA A 101 4.23 -0.99 2.54
CA ALA A 101 4.64 -1.01 3.94
C ALA A 101 3.45 -1.19 4.90
N VAL A 102 2.33 -0.53 4.61
CA VAL A 102 1.07 -0.72 5.36
C VAL A 102 0.57 -2.16 5.22
N ILE A 103 0.53 -2.72 4.00
CA ILE A 103 0.16 -4.12 3.76
C ILE A 103 1.08 -5.08 4.53
N GLY A 104 2.40 -4.83 4.53
CA GLY A 104 3.36 -5.65 5.25
C GLY A 104 3.15 -5.60 6.77
N TYR A 105 2.92 -4.41 7.32
CA TYR A 105 2.60 -4.24 8.73
C TYR A 105 1.33 -5.01 9.11
N GLU A 106 0.28 -4.84 8.33
CA GLU A 106 -1.02 -5.47 8.57
C GLU A 106 -0.91 -7.00 8.43
N MET A 107 -0.17 -7.50 7.43
CA MET A 107 0.11 -8.93 7.27
C MET A 107 0.85 -9.54 8.47
N LEU A 108 1.72 -8.76 9.13
CA LEU A 108 2.51 -9.23 10.27
C LEU A 108 1.76 -9.15 11.60
N THR A 109 0.86 -8.18 11.75
CA THR A 109 0.20 -7.86 13.03
C THR A 109 -1.29 -8.18 13.07
N GLY A 110 -1.94 -8.29 11.92
CA GLY A 110 -3.39 -8.31 11.77
C GLY A 110 -4.07 -6.95 11.97
N GLU A 111 -3.29 -5.89 12.16
CA GLU A 111 -3.76 -4.55 12.53
C GLU A 111 -3.18 -3.49 11.59
N LEU A 112 -3.82 -2.34 11.47
CA LEU A 112 -3.25 -1.22 10.70
C LEU A 112 -2.19 -0.46 11.53
N PRO A 113 -1.11 0.04 10.88
CA PRO A 113 -0.03 0.77 11.57
C PRO A 113 -0.50 2.08 12.18
N TYR A 114 -1.50 2.70 11.57
CA TYR A 114 -2.08 3.97 12.00
C TYR A 114 -3.55 3.78 12.32
N LYS A 115 -4.08 4.64 13.22
CA LYS A 115 -5.50 4.57 13.59
C LYS A 115 -6.38 4.62 12.32
N PRO A 116 -7.26 3.64 12.10
CA PRO A 116 -8.13 3.63 10.94
C PRO A 116 -8.98 4.90 10.94
N THR A 117 -9.02 5.56 9.80
CA THR A 117 -9.83 6.77 9.66
C THR A 117 -11.29 6.32 9.56
N THR A 118 -12.09 6.64 10.57
CA THR A 118 -13.40 5.99 10.83
C THR A 118 -14.43 6.10 9.71
N ASN A 119 -14.22 6.92 8.67
CA ASN A 119 -15.22 7.12 7.60
C ASN A 119 -14.62 7.54 6.25
N GLN A 120 -13.66 6.80 5.65
CA GLN A 120 -13.05 7.16 4.34
C GLN A 120 -12.76 8.67 4.17
N ASN A 121 -12.52 9.37 5.29
CA ASN A 121 -12.62 10.81 5.31
C ASN A 121 -11.22 11.32 5.09
N LEU A 122 -10.91 11.59 3.82
CA LEU A 122 -9.61 12.06 3.38
C LEU A 122 -9.18 13.32 4.14
N ASN A 123 -10.12 14.19 4.54
CA ASN A 123 -9.81 15.37 5.35
C ASN A 123 -9.39 15.00 6.77
N ALA A 124 -10.04 14.02 7.40
CA ALA A 124 -9.61 13.52 8.70
C ALA A 124 -8.21 12.85 8.60
N ALA A 125 -7.99 12.05 7.55
CA ALA A 125 -6.70 11.37 7.32
C ALA A 125 -5.53 12.36 7.13
N ARG A 126 -5.75 13.49 6.44
CA ARG A 126 -4.76 14.57 6.28
C ARG A 126 -4.28 15.15 7.62
N HIS A 127 -5.16 15.19 8.62
CA HIS A 127 -4.86 15.77 9.93
C HIS A 127 -4.58 14.73 11.02
N THR A 128 -4.53 13.44 10.66
CA THR A 128 -4.22 12.36 11.60
C THR A 128 -2.77 12.47 12.07
N LYS A 129 -2.55 12.26 13.38
CA LYS A 129 -1.20 12.06 13.92
C LYS A 129 -0.74 10.64 13.58
N TRP A 130 0.21 10.53 12.65
CA TRP A 130 0.78 9.26 12.16
C TRP A 130 1.73 8.65 13.19
N VAL A 131 1.18 8.11 14.28
CA VAL A 131 1.93 7.35 15.29
C VAL A 131 1.82 5.88 14.96
N CYS A 132 2.90 5.32 14.42
CA CYS A 132 3.01 3.88 14.18
C CYS A 132 3.20 3.15 15.51
N ARG A 133 2.50 2.04 15.72
CA ARG A 133 2.74 1.14 16.86
C ARG A 133 3.89 0.19 16.53
N SER A 134 4.59 -0.30 17.55
CA SER A 134 5.70 -1.21 17.31
C SER A 134 5.19 -2.59 16.88
N LEU A 135 5.84 -3.20 15.90
CA LEU A 135 5.55 -4.59 15.52
C LEU A 135 5.78 -5.56 16.67
N SER A 136 6.75 -5.27 17.55
CA SER A 136 7.06 -6.06 18.75
C SER A 136 5.92 -6.09 19.77
N ASP A 137 4.97 -5.14 19.70
CA ASP A 137 3.80 -5.13 20.60
C ASP A 137 2.79 -6.23 20.23
N TYR A 138 2.92 -6.81 19.03
CA TYR A 138 1.98 -7.78 18.46
C TYR A 138 2.57 -9.17 18.26
N ARG A 139 3.90 -9.27 18.12
CA ARG A 139 4.57 -10.52 17.74
C ARG A 139 5.97 -10.63 18.32
N ASP A 140 6.18 -11.67 19.14
CA ASP A 140 7.43 -11.87 19.89
C ASP A 140 8.58 -12.42 19.02
N ASP A 141 8.28 -12.98 17.84
CA ASP A 141 9.28 -13.48 16.88
C ASP A 141 9.85 -12.38 15.98
N ILE A 142 9.35 -11.13 16.10
CA ILE A 142 9.87 -9.97 15.37
C ILE A 142 11.04 -9.35 16.17
N PRO A 143 12.20 -9.09 15.56
CA PRO A 143 13.29 -8.42 16.24
C PRO A 143 12.85 -7.05 16.77
N THR A 144 13.18 -6.76 18.03
CA THR A 144 13.03 -5.42 18.59
C THR A 144 14.07 -4.50 17.97
N CYS A 145 13.62 -3.37 17.43
CA CYS A 145 14.49 -2.29 16.94
C CYS A 145 15.24 -1.59 18.07
#